data_AF-A0A813LHW4-F1
#
_entry.id   AF-A0A813LHW4-F1
#
_cell.length_a   1.000
_cell.length_b   1.000
_cell.length_c   1.000
_cell.angle_alpha   90.00
_cell.angle_beta   90.00
_cell.angle_gamma   90.00
#
_symmetry.space_group_name_H-M   'P 1'
#
loop_
_entity.id
_entity.type
_entity.pdbx_description
1 polymer ?
#
loop_
_entity_poly.entity_id
_entity_poly.type
_entity_poly.pdbx_seq_one_letter_code
_entity_poly.pdbx_strand_id
1 'polypeptide(L)'
;VGLSNETIPRYARENLFAPRCDVAFIDGGHEEAEALADLLSMSLLSVPGRTLVVMDDIGCSADYCVGPSAAWQAFQDAGRLRELGCEEEGHRRWCWGFYI
;
A
#
# COMPACT_ATOMS: atom_id res chain seq x y z
N VAL A 1 -7.22 17.29 1.82
CA VAL A 1 -7.99 16.20 2.47
C VAL A 1 -8.85 15.55 1.39
N GLY A 2 -8.85 14.23 1.29
CA GLY A 2 -9.65 13.48 0.30
C GLY A 2 -9.27 11.99 0.32
N LEU A 3 -10.17 11.14 -0.17
CA LEU A 3 -9.97 9.69 -0.19
C LEU A 3 -8.93 9.29 -1.24
N SER A 4 -8.09 8.31 -0.93
CA SER A 4 -7.05 7.80 -1.83
C SER A 4 -7.64 7.28 -3.15
N ASN A 5 -8.74 6.55 -3.07
CA ASN A 5 -9.48 5.98 -4.20
C ASN A 5 -10.16 7.00 -5.12
N GLU A 6 -10.16 8.28 -4.75
CA GLU A 6 -10.63 9.37 -5.60
C GLU A 6 -9.47 10.27 -6.05
N THR A 7 -8.66 10.71 -5.10
CA THR A 7 -7.68 11.77 -5.33
C THR A 7 -6.46 11.28 -6.10
N ILE A 8 -5.97 10.06 -5.82
CA ILE A 8 -4.81 9.49 -6.50
C ILE A 8 -5.16 9.07 -7.94
N PRO A 9 -6.27 8.33 -8.22
CA PRO A 9 -6.67 8.05 -9.59
C PRO A 9 -6.93 9.32 -10.41
N ARG A 10 -7.47 10.38 -9.80
CA ARG A 10 -7.60 11.69 -10.46
C ARG A 10 -6.22 12.25 -10.81
N TYR A 11 -5.30 12.34 -9.85
CA TYR A 11 -3.95 12.82 -10.09
C TYR A 11 -3.24 12.02 -11.19
N ALA A 12 -3.32 10.68 -11.16
CA ALA A 12 -2.71 9.80 -12.14
C ALA A 12 -3.22 10.06 -13.57
N ARG A 13 -4.52 10.33 -13.74
CA ARG A 13 -5.13 10.67 -15.03
C ARG A 13 -4.77 12.06 -15.53
N GLU A 14 -4.65 13.03 -14.62
CA GLU A 14 -4.33 14.41 -14.97
C GLU A 14 -2.83 14.62 -15.22
N ASN A 15 -1.97 13.69 -14.77
CA ASN A 15 -0.52 13.81 -14.80
C ASN A 15 0.14 12.59 -15.48
N LEU A 16 -0.30 12.23 -16.69
CA LEU A 16 0.17 11.03 -17.40
C LEU A 16 1.68 10.98 -17.65
N PHE A 17 2.33 12.14 -17.75
CA PHE A 17 3.76 12.28 -18.00
C PHE A 17 4.58 12.63 -16.74
N ALA A 18 3.93 12.76 -15.58
CA ALA A 18 4.65 12.99 -14.33
C ALA A 18 5.49 11.75 -13.96
N PRO A 19 6.62 11.94 -13.26
CA PRO A 19 7.39 10.84 -12.72
C PRO A 19 6.53 9.91 -11.86
N ARG A 20 6.77 8.61 -11.99
CA ARG A 20 6.21 7.58 -11.10
C ARG A 20 7.04 7.49 -9.83
N CYS A 21 6.44 6.96 -8.76
CA CYS A 21 7.09 6.79 -7.47
C CYS A 21 8.12 5.66 -7.54
N ASP A 22 9.35 5.89 -7.07
CA ASP A 22 10.31 4.82 -6.78
C ASP A 22 9.98 4.14 -5.44
N VAL A 23 9.39 4.88 -4.50
CA VAL A 23 8.94 4.40 -3.19
C VAL A 23 7.52 4.92 -2.91
N ALA A 24 6.64 4.05 -2.42
CA ALA A 24 5.33 4.37 -1.89
C ALA A 24 5.27 3.97 -0.41
N PHE A 25 4.92 4.90 0.47
CA PHE A 25 4.70 4.64 1.89
C PHE A 25 3.20 4.79 2.19
N ILE A 26 2.58 3.74 2.72
CA ILE A 26 1.15 3.67 3.00
C ILE A 26 0.95 3.54 4.51
N ASP A 27 0.37 4.56 5.11
CA ASP A 27 -0.10 4.63 6.49
C ASP A 27 -1.44 5.36 6.43
N GLY A 28 -2.49 4.59 6.18
CA GLY A 28 -3.77 5.06 5.65
C GLY A 28 -4.95 4.46 6.40
N GLY A 29 -5.87 3.85 5.66
CA GLY A 29 -7.07 3.24 6.25
C GLY A 29 -6.75 2.00 7.08
N HIS A 30 -7.49 1.81 8.17
CA HIS A 30 -7.37 0.64 9.06
C HIS A 30 -8.47 -0.41 8.85
N GLU A 31 -9.45 -0.10 8.01
CA GLU A 31 -10.41 -1.08 7.49
C GLU A 31 -9.85 -1.75 6.24
N GLU A 32 -10.11 -3.05 6.05
CA GLU A 32 -9.56 -3.82 4.91
C GLU A 32 -9.87 -3.16 3.57
N ALA A 33 -11.10 -2.69 3.36
CA ALA A 33 -11.51 -2.06 2.12
C ALA A 33 -10.79 -0.73 1.84
N GLU A 34 -10.47 0.03 2.89
CA GLU A 34 -9.76 1.31 2.77
C GLU A 34 -8.28 1.06 2.50
N ALA A 35 -7.65 0.18 3.27
CA ALA A 35 -6.27 -0.23 3.10
C ALA A 35 -6.00 -0.85 1.71
N LEU A 36 -6.94 -1.67 1.21
CA LEU A 36 -6.88 -2.22 -0.14
C LEU A 36 -7.03 -1.12 -1.20
N ALA A 37 -7.89 -0.14 -0.95
CA ALA A 37 -8.07 0.99 -1.85
C ALA A 37 -6.81 1.88 -1.89
N ASP A 38 -6.09 2.04 -0.78
CA ASP A 38 -4.79 2.71 -0.73
C ASP A 38 -3.76 1.98 -1.61
N LEU A 39 -3.62 0.65 -1.43
CA LEU A 39 -2.72 -0.20 -2.22
C LEU A 39 -3.01 -0.12 -3.72
N LEU A 40 -4.28 -0.24 -4.11
CA LEU A 40 -4.72 -0.16 -5.50
C LEU A 40 -4.46 1.24 -6.08
N SER A 41 -4.76 2.29 -5.32
CA SER A 41 -4.61 3.67 -5.78
C SER A 41 -3.15 4.03 -5.96
N MET A 42 -2.29 3.71 -5.00
CA MET A 42 -0.85 3.96 -5.09
C MET A 42 -0.18 3.14 -6.21
N SER A 43 -0.71 1.96 -6.55
CA SER A 43 -0.21 1.19 -7.69
C SER A 43 -0.34 1.94 -9.03
N LEU A 44 -1.29 2.88 -9.18
CA LEU A 44 -1.42 3.72 -10.37
C LEU A 44 -0.27 4.71 -10.57
N LEU A 45 0.46 4.99 -9.49
CA LEU A 45 1.65 5.84 -9.49
C LEU A 45 2.95 5.02 -9.45
N SER A 46 2.86 3.69 -9.57
CA SER A 46 4.00 2.78 -9.48
C SER A 46 4.53 2.35 -10.85
N VAL A 47 5.74 1.78 -10.83
CA VAL A 47 6.35 1.03 -11.92
C VAL A 47 6.45 -0.43 -11.48
N PRO A 48 5.72 -1.36 -12.14
CA PRO A 48 5.84 -2.80 -11.93
C PRO A 48 7.28 -3.30 -11.81
N GLY A 49 7.56 -4.05 -10.75
CA GLY A 49 8.88 -4.63 -10.46
C GLY A 49 9.96 -3.64 -9.99
N ARG A 50 9.65 -2.34 -9.89
CA ARG A 50 10.62 -1.30 -9.48
C ARG A 50 10.16 -0.50 -8.26
N THR A 51 8.89 -0.14 -8.15
CA THR A 51 8.41 0.66 -7.02
C THR A 51 8.37 -0.18 -5.76
N LEU A 52 9.17 0.22 -4.77
CA LEU A 52 9.11 -0.33 -3.43
C LEU A 52 7.86 0.24 -2.73
N VAL A 53 6.96 -0.63 -2.28
CA VAL A 53 5.88 -0.25 -1.38
C VAL A 53 6.25 -0.67 0.04
N VAL A 54 6.05 0.26 0.97
CA VAL A 54 6.14 0.05 2.42
C VAL A 54 4.77 0.38 2.98
N MET A 55 4.22 -0.51 3.79
CA MET A 55 2.91 -0.31 4.42
C MET A 55 3.02 -0.55 5.92
N ASP A 56 2.53 0.41 6.68
CA ASP A 56 2.49 0.35 8.15
C ASP A 56 1.32 -0.53 8.62
N ASP A 57 1.34 -0.87 9.91
CA ASP A 57 0.28 -1.59 10.62
C ASP A 57 -0.03 -3.00 10.08
N ILE A 58 0.98 -3.70 9.57
CA ILE A 58 0.83 -5.08 9.08
C ILE A 58 1.30 -6.08 10.14
N GLY A 59 0.40 -6.96 10.58
CA GLY A 59 0.70 -8.12 11.40
C GLY A 59 1.10 -7.77 12.84
N CYS A 60 0.65 -6.62 13.35
CA CYS A 60 0.83 -6.22 14.75
C CYS A 60 -0.34 -6.70 15.63
N SER A 61 -0.20 -6.61 16.96
CA SER A 61 -1.22 -7.08 17.93
C SER A 61 -2.37 -6.11 18.17
N ALA A 62 -2.35 -4.92 17.58
CA ALA A 62 -3.38 -3.90 17.77
C ALA A 62 -4.54 -4.11 16.78
N ASP A 63 -5.77 -3.77 17.19
CA ASP A 63 -6.96 -4.01 16.37
C ASP A 63 -6.93 -3.27 15.03
N TYR A 64 -6.29 -2.09 14.98
CA TYR A 64 -6.13 -1.32 13.75
C TYR A 64 -5.23 -2.00 12.71
N CYS A 65 -4.46 -3.02 13.08
CA CYS A 65 -3.62 -3.80 12.16
C CYS A 65 -4.41 -4.87 11.40
N VAL A 66 -5.65 -5.19 11.80
CA VAL A 66 -6.43 -6.27 11.17
C VAL A 66 -6.73 -5.98 9.70
N GLY A 67 -7.25 -4.79 9.39
CA GLY A 67 -7.57 -4.38 8.02
C GLY A 67 -6.36 -4.28 7.08
N PRO A 68 -5.29 -3.55 7.46
CA PRO A 68 -4.05 -3.47 6.69
C PRO A 68 -3.43 -4.85 6.44
N SER A 69 -3.43 -5.73 7.44
CA SER A 69 -2.92 -7.10 7.30
C SER A 69 -3.72 -7.92 6.29
N ALA A 70 -5.04 -7.85 6.36
CA ALA A 70 -5.93 -8.53 5.42
C ALA A 70 -5.76 -8.00 3.99
N ALA A 71 -5.70 -6.68 3.84
CA ALA A 71 -5.48 -6.03 2.54
C ALA A 71 -4.12 -6.40 1.92
N TRP A 72 -3.05 -6.38 2.72
CA TRP A 72 -1.72 -6.77 2.29
C TRP A 72 -1.68 -8.23 1.82
N GLN A 73 -2.27 -9.15 2.60
CA GLN A 73 -2.35 -10.56 2.23
C GLN A 73 -3.19 -10.76 0.95
N ALA A 74 -4.35 -10.12 0.84
CA ALA A 74 -5.20 -10.21 -0.35
C ALA A 74 -4.47 -9.69 -1.62
N PHE A 75 -3.64 -8.65 -1.47
CA PHE A 75 -2.88 -8.07 -2.56
C PHE A 75 -1.70 -8.98 -2.99
N GLN A 76 -1.08 -9.69 -2.04
CA GLN A 76 -0.12 -10.77 -2.33
C GLN A 76 -0.78 -11.95 -3.03
N ASP A 77 -1.93 -12.44 -2.52
CA ASP A 77 -2.66 -13.58 -3.09
C ASP A 77 -3.16 -13.29 -4.52
N ALA A 78 -3.46 -12.02 -4.81
CA ALA A 78 -3.81 -11.56 -6.16
C ALA A 78 -2.60 -11.43 -7.11
N GLY A 79 -1.38 -11.73 -6.64
CA GLY A 79 -0.15 -11.61 -7.42
C GLY A 79 0.23 -10.18 -7.78
N ARG A 80 -0.17 -9.19 -6.98
CA ARG A 80 0.06 -7.75 -7.23
C ARG A 80 1.23 -7.18 -6.43
N LEU A 81 1.78 -7.97 -5.51
CA LEU A 81 2.87 -7.59 -4.62
C LEU A 81 3.74 -8.79 -4.33
N ARG A 82 5.05 -8.57 -4.35
CA ARG A 82 6.05 -9.49 -3.84
C ARG A 82 6.65 -8.92 -2.57
N GLU A 83 6.26 -9.48 -1.42
CA GLU A 83 6.85 -9.12 -0.14
C GLU A 83 8.35 -9.47 -0.11
N LEU A 84 9.13 -8.61 0.55
CA LEU A 84 10.56 -8.78 0.77
C LEU A 84 10.89 -8.95 2.25
N GLY A 85 10.08 -8.38 3.14
CA GLY A 85 10.27 -8.49 4.58
C GLY A 85 9.31 -7.61 5.36
N CYS A 86 9.39 -7.77 6.68
CA CYS A 86 8.70 -6.94 7.66
C CYS A 86 9.65 -6.66 8.83
N GLU A 87 9.40 -5.55 9.53
CA GLU A 87 10.13 -5.16 10.74
C GLU A 87 9.12 -4.76 11.82
N GLU A 88 9.38 -5.16 13.05
CA GLU A 88 8.54 -4.88 14.21
C GLU A 88 9.30 -4.00 15.22
N GLU A 89 8.69 -2.89 15.61
CA GLU A 89 9.20 -2.00 16.65
C GLU A 89 8.10 -1.73 17.69
N GLY A 90 8.17 -2.46 18.81
CA GLY A 90 7.20 -2.35 19.89
C GLY A 90 5.81 -2.85 19.47
N HIS A 91 4.84 -1.94 19.33
CA HIS A 91 3.48 -2.28 18.90
C HIS A 91 3.21 -1.98 17.43
N ARG A 92 4.21 -1.48 16.70
CA ARG A 92 4.11 -1.20 15.27
C ARG A 92 4.86 -2.25 14.48
N ARG A 93 4.36 -2.51 13.28
CA ARG A 93 5.00 -3.41 12.34
C ARG A 93 4.68 -2.94 10.93
N TRP A 94 5.71 -2.78 10.12
CA TRP A 94 5.57 -2.46 8.70
C TRP A 94 6.16 -3.58 7.86
N CYS A 95 5.57 -3.80 6.69
CA CYS A 95 6.09 -4.71 5.69
C CYS A 95 6.41 -3.95 4.40
N TRP A 96 7.32 -4.50 3.61
CA TRP A 96 7.70 -3.92 2.34
C TRP A 96 7.86 -4.95 1.24
N GLY A 97 7.66 -4.51 0.01
CA GLY A 97 7.71 -5.35 -1.18
C GLY A 97 7.78 -4.54 -2.46
N PHE A 98 7.81 -5.22 -3.59
CA PHE A 98 7.65 -4.56 -4.90
C PHE A 98 6.23 -4.78 -5.41
N TYR A 99 5.62 -3.70 -5.92
CA TYR A 99 4.45 -3.85 -6.80
C TYR A 99 4.82 -4.74 -8.00
N ILE A 100 3.91 -5.64 -8.37
CA ILE A 100 4.04 -6.54 -9.54
C ILE A 100 3.23 -6.00 -10.70
#